data_AF-A0A963BS90-F1
#
_entry.id   AF-A0A963BS90-F1
#
_cell.length_a   1.000
_cell.length_b   1.000
_cell.length_c   1.000
_cell.angle_alpha   90.00
_cell.angle_beta   90.00
_cell.angle_gamma   90.00
#
_symmetry.space_group_name_H-M   'P 1'
#
loop_
_entity.id
_entity.type
_entity.pdbx_description
1 polymer ?
#
loop_
_entity_poly.entity_id
_entity_poly.type
_entity_poly.pdbx_seq_one_letter_code
_entity_poly.pdbx_strand_id
1 'polypeptide(L)'
;VLMRKARLELESPADAARQWSSLDHLGWEELEAEERALCPPVFIIGSSSLLAGRGLAQLSAIMAGKLPLKILLFAELDLGVAAAADGSLPLAAVEDPGLNLALLTLSRRNTLNAQCSIAYPDHLVAALESAVNFSGPALIQLHAPSPGRHGFATDQTIRQARLAVESRTFPLFLYDPEAEGVFGSRFSLTGNPEPARDWLTGDSGKPLTTAAWALGERRFNQSFTPLLSDAAEALPLDEYLALARENRAGRTPFVPVKSGDRDTVRKRVKEPLVQVCEERLQAWRTLQEVAGLVTPFTQRIEQQAQQAVAAAHQAELEQMQSSYEARIRELKQELLEQSRAEIKARLMAMAGYGLSDEESQRARH
;
A
#
# COMPACT_ATOMS: atom_id res chain seq x y z
N VAL A 1 14.85 -31.18 23.27
CA VAL A 1 15.31 -31.84 24.52
C VAL A 1 15.69 -33.31 24.31
N LEU A 2 14.75 -34.21 23.99
CA LEU A 2 15.05 -35.66 23.84
C LEU A 2 16.14 -35.96 22.80
N MET A 3 16.11 -35.27 21.64
CA MET A 3 17.14 -35.42 20.60
C MET A 3 18.54 -35.01 21.07
N ARG A 4 18.68 -33.86 21.76
CA ARG A 4 19.97 -33.44 22.32
C ARG A 4 20.46 -34.38 23.41
N LYS A 5 19.58 -34.86 24.29
CA LYS A 5 19.94 -35.87 25.30
C LYS A 5 20.44 -37.16 24.64
N ALA A 6 19.76 -37.64 23.61
CA ALA A 6 20.17 -38.83 22.86
C ALA A 6 21.51 -38.64 22.12
N ARG A 7 21.74 -37.49 21.48
CA ARG A 7 23.04 -37.16 20.85
C ARG A 7 24.17 -37.13 21.89
N LEU A 8 23.92 -36.54 23.04
CA LEU A 8 24.91 -36.36 24.09
C LEU A 8 25.29 -37.68 24.78
N GLU A 9 24.35 -38.61 24.90
CA GLU A 9 24.61 -40.01 25.31
C GLU A 9 25.49 -40.76 24.30
N LEU A 10 25.33 -40.49 22.99
CA LEU A 10 26.15 -41.11 21.94
C LEU A 10 27.57 -40.51 21.87
N GLU A 11 27.70 -39.19 22.04
CA GLU A 11 28.97 -38.47 21.90
C GLU A 11 29.82 -38.47 23.17
N SER A 12 29.20 -38.46 24.36
CA SER A 12 29.91 -38.35 25.64
C SER A 12 29.15 -39.05 26.79
N PRO A 13 29.06 -40.39 26.77
CA PRO A 13 28.25 -41.16 27.72
C PRO A 13 28.67 -40.99 29.19
N ALA A 14 29.95 -40.71 29.47
CA ALA A 14 30.45 -40.55 30.83
C ALA A 14 29.99 -39.25 31.52
N ASP A 15 29.72 -38.20 30.73
CA ASP A 15 29.28 -36.89 31.24
C ASP A 15 27.79 -36.63 30.98
N ALA A 16 27.11 -37.53 30.27
CA ALA A 16 25.76 -37.32 29.80
C ALA A 16 24.75 -37.06 30.92
N ALA A 17 24.75 -37.92 31.95
CA ALA A 17 23.88 -37.76 33.11
C ALA A 17 24.09 -36.42 33.86
N ARG A 18 25.29 -35.83 33.80
CA ARG A 18 25.58 -34.52 34.43
C ARG A 18 25.05 -33.35 33.61
N GLN A 19 25.09 -33.47 32.28
CA GLN A 19 24.68 -32.42 31.36
C GLN A 19 23.17 -32.45 31.07
N TRP A 20 22.46 -33.52 31.43
CA TRP A 20 21.01 -33.61 31.26
C TRP A 20 20.22 -32.50 31.95
N SER A 21 20.64 -32.07 33.14
CA SER A 21 19.95 -31.00 33.90
C SER A 21 19.97 -29.66 33.18
N SER A 22 21.05 -29.35 32.45
CA SER A 22 21.11 -28.15 31.60
C SER A 22 20.19 -28.22 30.38
N LEU A 23 19.77 -29.42 29.97
CA LEU A 23 18.88 -29.63 28.83
C LEU A 23 17.39 -29.63 29.21
N ASP A 24 17.05 -29.69 30.50
CA ASP A 24 15.66 -29.72 30.99
C ASP A 24 14.96 -28.35 30.90
N HIS A 25 15.73 -27.27 30.85
CA HIS A 25 15.22 -25.90 30.77
C HIS A 25 15.38 -25.26 29.39
N LEU A 26 15.57 -26.09 28.36
CA LEU A 26 15.88 -25.60 27.02
C LEU A 26 14.77 -24.69 26.48
N GLY A 27 15.12 -23.43 26.26
CA GLY A 27 14.20 -22.41 25.75
C GLY A 27 14.06 -22.46 24.22
N TRP A 28 13.03 -21.81 23.68
CA TRP A 28 12.84 -21.71 22.22
C TRP A 28 14.03 -21.04 21.51
N GLU A 29 14.65 -20.05 22.15
CA GLU A 29 15.81 -19.33 21.60
C GLU A 29 17.09 -20.18 21.54
N GLU A 30 17.13 -21.28 22.28
CA GLU A 30 18.29 -22.16 22.38
C GLU A 30 18.23 -23.32 21.37
N LEU A 31 17.11 -23.46 20.63
CA LEU A 31 16.89 -24.49 19.63
C LEU A 31 17.51 -24.11 18.28
N GLU A 32 18.16 -25.10 17.65
CA GLU A 32 18.68 -24.96 16.29
C GLU A 32 17.54 -24.85 15.27
N ALA A 33 17.83 -24.34 14.07
CA ALA A 33 16.81 -24.17 13.03
C ALA A 33 16.14 -25.51 12.65
N GLU A 34 16.91 -26.59 12.57
CA GLU A 34 16.40 -27.95 12.32
C GLU A 34 15.46 -28.42 13.45
N GLU A 35 15.81 -28.16 14.70
CA GLU A 35 14.98 -28.53 15.85
C GLU A 35 13.69 -27.71 15.90
N ARG A 36 13.76 -26.42 15.56
CA ARG A 36 12.59 -25.54 15.46
C ARG A 36 11.64 -25.98 14.36
N ALA A 37 12.16 -26.47 13.23
CA ALA A 37 11.36 -27.00 12.13
C ALA A 37 10.58 -28.27 12.51
N LEU A 38 11.05 -29.03 13.50
CA LEU A 38 10.32 -30.20 14.03
C LEU A 38 9.18 -29.83 14.99
N CYS A 39 9.15 -28.59 15.49
CA CYS A 39 8.08 -28.13 16.36
C CYS A 39 6.84 -27.76 15.54
N PRO A 40 5.67 -28.36 15.82
CA PRO A 40 4.46 -28.05 15.07
C PRO A 40 4.03 -26.59 15.31
N PRO A 41 3.53 -25.88 14.28
CA PRO A 41 3.00 -24.53 14.45
C PRO A 41 1.75 -24.56 15.34
N VAL A 42 1.68 -23.64 16.31
CA VAL A 42 0.54 -23.52 17.21
C VAL A 42 -0.39 -22.42 16.70
N PHE A 43 -1.64 -22.80 16.42
CA PHE A 43 -2.68 -21.87 16.00
C PHE A 43 -3.56 -21.43 17.17
N ILE A 44 -3.75 -20.12 17.29
CA ILE A 44 -4.71 -19.49 18.19
C ILE A 44 -5.83 -18.95 17.30
N ILE A 45 -7.01 -19.54 17.39
CA ILE A 45 -8.16 -19.17 16.54
C ILE A 45 -9.19 -18.45 17.40
N GLY A 46 -9.66 -17.30 16.91
CA GLY A 46 -10.64 -16.49 17.63
C GLY A 46 -11.39 -15.53 16.72
N SER A 47 -12.25 -14.71 17.31
CA SER A 47 -12.93 -13.60 16.64
C SER A 47 -12.31 -12.26 17.01
N SER A 48 -12.47 -11.24 16.16
CA SER A 48 -12.01 -9.87 16.46
C SER A 48 -12.65 -9.29 17.74
N SER A 49 -13.81 -9.77 18.16
CA SER A 49 -14.46 -9.37 19.42
C SER A 49 -13.64 -9.70 20.67
N LEU A 50 -12.74 -10.70 20.62
CA LEU A 50 -11.84 -11.03 21.73
C LEU A 50 -10.80 -9.94 21.99
N LEU A 51 -10.61 -9.00 21.06
CA LEU A 51 -9.63 -7.93 21.18
C LEU A 51 -10.09 -6.79 22.07
N ALA A 52 -11.39 -6.69 22.35
CA ALA A 52 -11.93 -5.66 23.22
C ALA A 52 -11.35 -5.78 24.65
N GLY A 53 -11.09 -4.65 25.29
CA GLY A 53 -10.55 -4.60 26.65
C GLY A 53 -9.12 -5.17 26.74
N ARG A 54 -8.93 -6.23 27.52
CA ARG A 54 -7.59 -6.79 27.82
C ARG A 54 -6.98 -7.60 26.67
N GLY A 55 -7.78 -8.03 25.69
CA GLY A 55 -7.32 -8.92 24.62
C GLY A 55 -6.27 -8.28 23.72
N LEU A 56 -6.42 -6.99 23.38
CA LEU A 56 -5.43 -6.28 22.56
C LEU A 56 -4.06 -6.20 23.24
N ALA A 57 -4.02 -5.99 24.56
CA ALA A 57 -2.76 -5.96 25.32
C ALA A 57 -2.05 -7.32 25.31
N GLN A 58 -2.81 -8.42 25.44
CA GLN A 58 -2.27 -9.78 25.35
C GLN A 58 -1.75 -10.09 23.95
N LEU A 59 -2.50 -9.73 22.91
CA LEU A 59 -2.05 -9.86 21.52
C LEU A 59 -0.73 -9.09 21.29
N SER A 60 -0.67 -7.85 21.79
CA SER A 60 0.51 -7.00 21.75
C SER A 60 1.72 -7.65 22.43
N ALA A 61 1.52 -8.36 23.55
CA ALA A 61 2.58 -9.12 24.22
C ALA A 61 3.01 -10.35 23.40
N ILE A 62 2.06 -11.12 22.86
CA ILE A 62 2.35 -12.30 22.02
C ILE A 62 3.17 -11.90 20.79
N MET A 63 2.78 -10.83 20.11
CA MET A 63 3.50 -10.29 18.94
C MET A 63 4.89 -9.72 19.28
N ALA A 64 5.13 -9.32 20.54
CA ALA A 64 6.47 -8.91 20.98
C ALA A 64 7.41 -10.10 21.18
N GLY A 65 6.86 -11.29 21.35
CA GLY A 65 7.63 -12.52 21.54
C GLY A 65 8.30 -13.01 20.27
N LYS A 66 9.10 -14.08 20.42
CA LYS A 66 9.78 -14.78 19.33
C LYS A 66 9.20 -16.18 19.07
N LEU A 67 8.12 -16.53 19.76
CA LEU A 67 7.47 -17.83 19.60
C LEU A 67 6.72 -17.88 18.26
N PRO A 68 6.71 -19.03 17.56
CA PRO A 68 6.07 -19.20 16.26
C PRO A 68 4.55 -19.38 16.41
N LEU A 69 3.89 -18.45 17.12
CA LEU A 69 2.45 -18.48 17.38
C LEU A 69 1.70 -17.89 16.20
N LYS A 70 0.73 -18.64 15.66
CA LYS A 70 -0.07 -18.25 14.49
C LYS A 70 -1.47 -17.88 14.96
N ILE A 71 -1.81 -16.61 14.88
CA ILE A 71 -3.06 -16.06 15.40
C ILE A 71 -3.99 -15.83 14.22
N LEU A 72 -5.10 -16.57 14.16
CA LEU A 72 -6.14 -16.43 13.14
C LEU A 72 -7.37 -15.81 13.76
N LEU A 73 -7.72 -14.59 13.34
CA LEU A 73 -8.89 -13.87 13.84
C LEU A 73 -9.94 -13.71 12.74
N PHE A 74 -11.15 -14.18 13.01
CA PHE A 74 -12.29 -13.94 12.13
C PHE A 74 -12.75 -12.49 12.23
N ALA A 75 -12.78 -11.81 11.09
CA ALA A 75 -13.22 -10.43 10.95
C ALA A 75 -14.72 -10.39 10.58
N GLU A 76 -15.53 -9.99 11.55
CA GLU A 76 -17.00 -9.90 11.41
C GLU A 76 -17.48 -8.69 10.63
N LEU A 77 -16.69 -7.61 10.65
CA LEU A 77 -17.01 -6.33 10.04
C LEU A 77 -18.34 -5.75 10.54
N ASP A 78 -18.54 -5.66 11.85
CA ASP A 78 -19.72 -4.99 12.43
C ASP A 78 -19.69 -3.46 12.23
N LEU A 79 -18.59 -2.94 11.68
CA LEU A 79 -18.38 -1.54 11.31
C LEU A 79 -18.41 -0.57 12.48
N GLY A 80 -18.51 -1.05 13.72
CA GLY A 80 -18.76 -0.18 14.85
C GLY A 80 -20.10 0.57 14.74
N VAL A 81 -21.05 0.07 13.95
CA VAL A 81 -22.35 0.72 13.79
C VAL A 81 -23.40 -0.14 14.48
N ALA A 82 -23.71 0.21 15.73
CA ALA A 82 -24.68 -0.52 16.53
C ALA A 82 -26.00 0.28 16.62
N ALA A 83 -27.10 -0.45 16.50
CA ALA A 83 -28.41 0.00 16.95
C ALA A 83 -29.02 -1.10 17.81
N ALA A 84 -29.94 -0.73 18.70
CA ALA A 84 -30.69 -1.74 19.43
C ALA A 84 -31.55 -2.55 18.43
N ALA A 85 -31.61 -3.86 18.61
CA ALA A 85 -32.34 -4.76 17.73
C ALA A 85 -33.85 -4.45 17.67
N ASP A 86 -34.38 -3.80 18.71
CA ASP A 86 -35.76 -3.34 18.84
C ASP A 86 -35.96 -1.88 18.35
N GLY A 87 -34.90 -1.20 17.89
CA GLY A 87 -34.95 0.19 17.45
C GLY A 87 -35.12 1.22 18.58
N SER A 88 -35.04 0.80 19.85
CA SER A 88 -35.20 1.68 21.02
C SER A 88 -34.07 2.70 21.18
N LEU A 89 -32.86 2.36 20.71
CA LEU A 89 -31.69 3.24 20.73
C LEU A 89 -31.33 3.70 19.31
N PRO A 90 -30.95 4.99 19.16
CA PRO A 90 -30.50 5.51 17.88
C PRO A 90 -29.21 4.80 17.43
N LEU A 91 -29.02 4.74 16.11
CA LEU A 91 -27.78 4.26 15.49
C LEU A 91 -26.60 5.09 16.01
N ALA A 92 -25.62 4.44 16.63
CA ALA A 92 -24.44 5.09 17.19
C ALA A 92 -23.16 4.46 16.66
N ALA A 93 -22.12 5.29 16.53
CA ALA A 93 -20.76 4.83 16.31
C ALA A 93 -20.20 4.29 17.63
N VAL A 94 -19.71 3.07 17.60
CA VAL A 94 -19.02 2.35 18.67
C VAL A 94 -17.64 1.98 18.15
N GLU A 95 -16.62 2.05 18.99
CA GLU A 95 -15.28 1.64 18.59
C GLU A 95 -15.26 0.14 18.23
N ASP A 96 -14.91 -0.18 16.98
CA ASP A 96 -14.65 -1.56 16.52
C ASP A 96 -13.13 -1.77 16.40
N PRO A 97 -12.47 -2.39 17.40
CA PRO A 97 -11.03 -2.59 17.37
C PRO A 97 -10.59 -3.52 16.23
N GLY A 98 -11.48 -4.35 15.70
CA GLY A 98 -11.19 -5.27 14.60
C GLY A 98 -10.93 -4.56 13.28
N LEU A 99 -11.56 -3.39 13.07
CA LEU A 99 -11.43 -2.60 11.85
C LEU A 99 -10.04 -1.99 11.65
N ASN A 100 -9.36 -1.60 12.73
CA ASN A 100 -8.06 -0.94 12.67
C ASN A 100 -6.91 -1.85 13.12
N LEU A 101 -7.21 -3.09 13.51
CA LEU A 101 -6.22 -4.03 14.03
C LEU A 101 -5.04 -4.23 13.07
N ALA A 102 -5.32 -4.43 11.80
CA ALA A 102 -4.33 -4.54 10.74
C ALA A 102 -3.29 -3.41 10.77
N LEU A 103 -3.74 -2.16 10.75
CA LEU A 103 -2.85 -0.99 10.80
C LEU A 103 -2.12 -0.88 12.14
N LEU A 104 -2.80 -1.16 13.26
CA LEU A 104 -2.18 -1.14 14.60
C LEU A 104 -1.05 -2.15 14.70
N THR A 105 -1.22 -3.32 14.09
CA THR A 105 -0.30 -4.45 14.19
C THR A 105 0.89 -4.30 13.23
N LEU A 106 0.77 -3.52 12.16
CA LEU A 106 1.91 -3.09 11.33
C LEU A 106 2.96 -2.28 12.11
N SER A 107 2.61 -1.68 13.25
CA SER A 107 3.61 -1.07 14.16
C SER A 107 4.60 -2.10 14.72
N ARG A 108 4.24 -3.38 14.73
CA ARG A 108 5.08 -4.50 15.16
C ARG A 108 5.82 -5.11 13.97
N ARG A 109 6.99 -4.53 13.67
CA ARG A 109 7.85 -4.88 12.52
C ARG A 109 8.43 -6.31 12.54
N ASN A 110 8.21 -7.07 13.61
CA ASN A 110 8.71 -8.43 13.79
C ASN A 110 7.59 -9.50 13.64
N THR A 111 6.38 -9.09 13.27
CA THR A 111 5.21 -9.97 13.17
C THR A 111 4.75 -10.02 11.72
N LEU A 112 4.58 -11.22 11.17
CA LEU A 112 3.94 -11.39 9.86
C LEU A 112 2.46 -11.02 9.99
N ASN A 113 1.96 -10.21 9.07
CA ASN A 113 0.59 -9.73 9.13
C ASN A 113 -0.13 -9.94 7.82
N ALA A 114 -1.32 -10.53 7.85
CA ALA A 114 -2.10 -10.73 6.65
C ALA A 114 -3.58 -10.43 6.88
N GLN A 115 -4.19 -9.75 5.92
CA GLN A 115 -5.63 -9.57 5.83
C GLN A 115 -6.15 -10.33 4.61
N CYS A 116 -7.02 -11.30 4.86
CA CYS A 116 -7.44 -12.32 3.89
C CYS A 116 -8.96 -12.44 3.81
N SER A 117 -9.49 -12.83 2.66
CA SER A 117 -10.92 -13.10 2.47
C SER A 117 -11.09 -14.47 1.82
N ILE A 118 -12.13 -15.20 2.23
CA ILE A 118 -12.49 -16.48 1.60
C ILE A 118 -12.84 -16.34 0.11
N ALA A 119 -13.11 -15.12 -0.37
CA ALA A 119 -13.38 -14.85 -1.78
C ALA A 119 -12.12 -14.79 -2.67
N TYR A 120 -10.93 -14.76 -2.06
CA TYR A 120 -9.63 -14.68 -2.74
C TYR A 120 -8.74 -15.85 -2.26
N PRO A 121 -9.02 -17.08 -2.72
CA PRO A 121 -8.38 -18.28 -2.20
C PRO A 121 -6.87 -18.29 -2.44
N ASP A 122 -6.40 -17.81 -3.59
CA ASP A 122 -4.97 -17.80 -3.92
C ASP A 122 -4.19 -16.90 -2.94
N HIS A 123 -4.72 -15.71 -2.62
CA HIS A 123 -4.15 -14.80 -1.62
C HIS A 123 -4.18 -15.42 -0.22
N LEU A 124 -5.29 -16.07 0.15
CA LEU A 124 -5.43 -16.75 1.44
C LEU A 124 -4.43 -17.89 1.61
N VAL A 125 -4.26 -18.73 0.59
CA VAL A 125 -3.31 -19.86 0.62
C VAL A 125 -1.88 -19.33 0.75
N ALA A 126 -1.50 -18.35 -0.08
CA ALA A 126 -0.16 -17.75 0.00
C ALA A 126 0.11 -17.15 1.38
N ALA A 127 -0.84 -16.42 1.96
CA ALA A 127 -0.70 -15.84 3.29
C ALA A 127 -0.58 -16.90 4.40
N LEU A 128 -1.34 -17.99 4.30
CA LEU A 128 -1.25 -19.11 5.25
C LEU A 128 0.10 -19.84 5.15
N GLU A 129 0.60 -20.08 3.94
CA GLU A 129 1.92 -20.67 3.71
C GLU A 129 3.03 -19.80 4.30
N SER A 130 3.02 -18.48 4.00
CA SER A 130 3.98 -17.55 4.60
C SER A 130 3.88 -17.54 6.13
N ALA A 131 2.66 -17.52 6.69
CA ALA A 131 2.47 -17.53 8.13
C ALA A 131 2.98 -18.81 8.80
N VAL A 132 2.72 -19.99 8.21
CA VAL A 132 3.18 -21.28 8.73
C VAL A 132 4.70 -21.38 8.71
N ASN A 133 5.33 -20.94 7.61
CA ASN A 133 6.78 -21.01 7.43
C ASN A 133 7.54 -19.92 8.21
N PHE A 134 6.87 -18.84 8.60
CA PHE A 134 7.50 -17.77 9.36
C PHE A 134 7.97 -18.25 10.74
N SER A 135 9.19 -17.92 11.14
CA SER A 135 9.76 -18.39 12.42
C SER A 135 9.20 -17.66 13.65
N GLY A 136 8.54 -16.52 13.45
CA GLY A 136 8.00 -15.68 14.52
C GLY A 136 6.47 -15.69 14.63
N PRO A 137 5.90 -14.74 15.39
CA PRO A 137 4.46 -14.59 15.53
C PRO A 137 3.83 -14.13 14.21
N ALA A 138 2.72 -14.74 13.82
CA ALA A 138 1.94 -14.32 12.65
C ALA A 138 0.52 -13.97 13.06
N LEU A 139 -0.04 -12.91 12.51
CA LEU A 139 -1.43 -12.52 12.65
C LEU A 139 -2.12 -12.56 11.29
N ILE A 140 -3.20 -13.33 11.21
CA ILE A 140 -4.04 -13.45 10.02
C ILE A 140 -5.44 -13.01 10.41
N GLN A 141 -5.91 -11.92 9.80
CA GLN A 141 -7.32 -11.54 9.88
C GLN A 141 -8.06 -12.12 8.67
N LEU A 142 -9.02 -13.00 8.92
CA LEU A 142 -9.79 -13.67 7.88
C LEU A 142 -11.23 -13.17 7.88
N HIS A 143 -11.66 -12.56 6.79
CA HIS A 143 -13.07 -12.28 6.56
C HIS A 143 -13.77 -13.50 5.97
N ALA A 144 -14.66 -14.08 6.78
CA ALA A 144 -15.55 -15.18 6.43
C ALA A 144 -16.97 -14.82 6.90
N PRO A 145 -17.82 -14.21 6.05
CA PRO A 145 -19.12 -13.72 6.48
C PRO A 145 -20.09 -14.88 6.78
N SER A 146 -21.01 -14.63 7.71
CA SER A 146 -22.00 -15.61 8.17
C SER A 146 -23.39 -15.20 7.68
N PRO A 147 -23.97 -15.91 6.69
CA PRO A 147 -25.24 -15.53 6.06
C PRO A 147 -26.39 -15.35 7.07
N GLY A 148 -26.51 -16.27 8.03
CA GLY A 148 -27.56 -16.22 9.05
C GLY A 148 -27.43 -15.03 10.00
N ARG A 149 -26.21 -14.71 10.43
CA ARG A 149 -25.94 -13.60 11.37
C ARG A 149 -25.98 -12.24 10.68
N HIS A 150 -25.41 -12.15 9.48
CA HIS A 150 -25.30 -10.89 8.73
C HIS A 150 -26.57 -10.60 7.90
N GLY A 151 -27.41 -11.61 7.68
CA GLY A 151 -28.77 -11.47 7.17
C GLY A 151 -28.87 -11.42 5.65
N PHE A 152 -28.10 -12.26 4.96
CA PHE A 152 -28.14 -12.43 3.50
C PHE A 152 -28.26 -13.92 3.14
N ALA A 153 -28.52 -14.24 1.87
CA ALA A 153 -28.74 -15.62 1.42
C ALA A 153 -27.43 -16.42 1.31
N THR A 154 -27.44 -17.71 1.68
CA THR A 154 -26.22 -18.54 1.77
C THR A 154 -25.43 -18.64 0.46
N ASP A 155 -26.12 -18.62 -0.69
CA ASP A 155 -25.54 -18.62 -2.04
C ASP A 155 -24.75 -17.34 -2.34
N GLN A 156 -24.96 -16.26 -1.58
CA GLN A 156 -24.28 -14.98 -1.75
C GLN A 156 -23.01 -14.85 -0.91
N THR A 157 -22.61 -15.87 -0.14
CA THR A 157 -21.46 -15.82 0.79
C THR A 157 -20.17 -15.33 0.13
N ILE A 158 -19.76 -15.96 -0.98
CA ILE A 158 -18.54 -15.58 -1.69
C ILE A 158 -18.68 -14.19 -2.32
N ARG A 159 -19.87 -13.86 -2.82
CA ARG A 159 -20.16 -12.54 -3.39
C ARG A 159 -20.02 -11.43 -2.34
N GLN A 160 -20.56 -11.62 -1.13
CA GLN A 160 -20.44 -10.65 -0.05
C GLN A 160 -19.00 -10.50 0.44
N ALA A 161 -18.30 -11.64 0.61
CA ALA A 161 -16.89 -11.63 0.99
C ALA A 161 -15.99 -10.95 -0.05
N ARG A 162 -16.34 -11.06 -1.34
CA ARG A 162 -15.66 -10.36 -2.44
C ARG A 162 -15.96 -8.87 -2.42
N LEU A 163 -17.24 -8.52 -2.27
CA LEU A 163 -17.70 -7.15 -2.24
C LEU A 163 -17.06 -6.36 -1.10
N ALA A 164 -16.81 -6.97 0.07
CA ALA A 164 -16.10 -6.34 1.17
C ALA A 164 -14.67 -5.87 0.79
N VAL A 165 -13.97 -6.63 -0.06
CA VAL A 165 -12.64 -6.27 -0.57
C VAL A 165 -12.75 -5.19 -1.64
N GLU A 166 -13.63 -5.40 -2.62
CA GLU A 166 -13.85 -4.46 -3.74
C GLU A 166 -14.33 -3.08 -3.27
N SER A 167 -15.08 -3.04 -2.17
CA SER A 167 -15.61 -1.81 -1.57
C SER A 167 -14.65 -1.12 -0.59
N ARG A 168 -13.42 -1.63 -0.46
CA ARG A 168 -12.41 -1.21 0.53
C ARG A 168 -12.86 -1.29 1.99
N THR A 169 -13.91 -2.04 2.28
CA THR A 169 -14.32 -2.29 3.67
C THR A 169 -13.29 -3.16 4.39
N PHE A 170 -12.76 -4.15 3.67
CA PHE A 170 -11.77 -5.09 4.17
C PHE A 170 -10.73 -5.40 3.08
N PRO A 171 -9.81 -4.46 2.79
CA PRO A 171 -8.78 -4.66 1.77
C PRO A 171 -7.82 -5.80 2.14
N LEU A 172 -7.27 -6.49 1.15
CA LEU A 172 -6.31 -7.56 1.38
C LEU A 172 -4.90 -6.99 1.52
N PHE A 173 -4.07 -7.58 2.37
CA PHE A 173 -2.64 -7.28 2.35
C PHE A 173 -1.83 -8.42 2.95
N LEU A 174 -0.54 -8.37 2.69
CA LEU A 174 0.46 -9.22 3.34
C LEU A 174 1.67 -8.35 3.70
N TYR A 175 2.06 -8.38 4.96
CA TYR A 175 3.30 -7.84 5.47
C TYR A 175 4.17 -8.99 5.94
N ASP A 176 5.32 -9.17 5.29
CA ASP A 176 6.29 -10.17 5.66
C ASP A 176 7.56 -9.50 6.20
N PRO A 177 7.84 -9.61 7.52
CA PRO A 177 9.02 -8.98 8.11
C PRO A 177 10.34 -9.58 7.61
N GLU A 178 10.35 -10.80 7.07
CA GLU A 178 11.53 -11.48 6.51
C GLU A 178 11.74 -11.22 5.01
N ALA A 179 10.76 -10.61 4.34
CA ALA A 179 10.89 -10.24 2.93
C ALA A 179 12.01 -9.18 2.70
N GLU A 180 12.55 -9.17 1.48
CA GLU A 180 13.67 -8.29 1.12
C GLU A 180 13.31 -6.80 1.12
N GLY A 181 14.33 -5.97 1.36
CA GLY A 181 14.24 -4.51 1.27
C GLY A 181 13.77 -3.82 2.55
N VAL A 182 13.07 -2.69 2.37
CA VAL A 182 12.61 -1.78 3.44
C VAL A 182 11.16 -2.05 3.83
N PHE A 183 10.68 -1.41 4.90
CA PHE A 183 9.34 -1.64 5.44
C PHE A 183 8.22 -1.61 4.38
N GLY A 184 8.23 -0.63 3.46
CA GLY A 184 7.23 -0.55 2.39
C GLY A 184 7.34 -1.64 1.33
N SER A 185 8.55 -2.12 1.00
CA SER A 185 8.72 -3.21 0.02
C SER A 185 8.32 -4.58 0.58
N ARG A 186 8.29 -4.70 1.91
CA ARG A 186 7.79 -5.88 2.64
C ARG A 186 6.27 -5.92 2.75
N PHE A 187 5.58 -4.86 2.35
CA PHE A 187 4.14 -4.71 2.44
C PHE A 187 3.50 -4.79 1.05
N SER A 188 2.63 -5.77 0.84
CA SER A 188 1.99 -6.06 -0.45
C SER A 188 0.48 -5.86 -0.41
N LEU A 189 -0.04 -5.18 -1.43
CA LEU A 189 -1.47 -5.00 -1.73
C LEU A 189 -1.93 -5.75 -2.98
N THR A 190 -1.11 -6.64 -3.54
CA THR A 190 -1.34 -7.28 -4.85
C THR A 190 -2.64 -8.09 -4.93
N GLY A 191 -3.17 -8.57 -3.80
CA GLY A 191 -4.45 -9.29 -3.75
C GLY A 191 -5.69 -8.44 -4.07
N ASN A 192 -5.57 -7.10 -4.12
CA ASN A 192 -6.72 -6.22 -4.35
C ASN A 192 -6.89 -5.85 -5.83
N PRO A 193 -8.13 -5.73 -6.32
CA PRO A 193 -8.40 -5.14 -7.63
C PRO A 193 -8.11 -3.64 -7.63
N GLU A 194 -7.54 -3.16 -8.76
CA GLU A 194 -7.17 -1.77 -9.03
C GLU A 194 -6.58 -1.04 -7.79
N PRO A 195 -5.45 -1.52 -7.23
CA PRO A 195 -4.97 -1.09 -5.91
C PRO A 195 -4.48 0.37 -5.87
N ALA A 196 -4.31 1.04 -7.01
CA ALA A 196 -3.95 2.46 -7.09
C ALA A 196 -5.16 3.41 -7.00
N ARG A 197 -6.39 2.90 -7.14
CA ARG A 197 -7.61 3.73 -7.10
C ARG A 197 -8.29 3.68 -5.74
N ASP A 198 -8.91 4.80 -5.36
CA ASP A 198 -9.75 4.87 -4.16
C ASP A 198 -10.90 3.84 -4.23
N TRP A 199 -11.64 3.84 -5.34
CA TRP A 199 -12.84 3.00 -5.50
C TRP A 199 -12.80 2.16 -6.76
N LEU A 200 -13.27 0.92 -6.64
CA LEU A 200 -13.60 0.08 -7.79
C LEU A 200 -14.93 0.52 -8.40
N THR A 201 -15.08 0.41 -9.72
CA THR A 201 -16.36 0.67 -10.39
C THR A 201 -17.13 -0.64 -10.51
N GLY A 202 -18.30 -0.74 -9.89
CA GLY A 202 -19.14 -1.93 -9.98
C GLY A 202 -19.89 -2.03 -11.31
N ASP A 203 -20.60 -3.15 -11.52
CA ASP A 203 -21.38 -3.43 -12.75
C ASP A 203 -22.44 -2.36 -13.08
N SER A 204 -22.84 -1.55 -12.11
CA SER A 204 -23.77 -0.42 -12.30
C SER A 204 -23.09 0.84 -12.85
N GLY A 205 -21.78 0.83 -13.07
CA GLY A 205 -20.99 2.01 -13.44
C GLY A 205 -20.79 2.98 -12.28
N LYS A 206 -21.05 2.56 -11.04
CA LYS A 206 -20.92 3.39 -9.83
C LYS A 206 -19.80 2.88 -8.91
N PRO A 207 -19.13 3.78 -8.16
CA PRO A 207 -18.12 3.38 -7.19
C PRO A 207 -18.68 2.42 -6.12
N LEU A 208 -17.94 1.35 -5.85
CA LEU A 208 -18.20 0.45 -4.74
C LEU A 208 -17.57 1.03 -3.48
N THR A 209 -18.39 1.63 -2.63
CA THR A 209 -18.00 2.14 -1.31
C THR A 209 -18.41 1.17 -0.22
N THR A 210 -17.93 1.34 1.01
CA THR A 210 -18.35 0.53 2.16
C THR A 210 -19.87 0.46 2.34
N ALA A 211 -20.60 1.53 2.02
CA ALA A 211 -22.05 1.53 2.02
C ALA A 211 -22.67 0.60 0.97
N ALA A 212 -22.02 0.42 -0.19
CA ALA A 212 -22.47 -0.52 -1.23
C ALA A 212 -22.38 -1.99 -0.75
N TRP A 213 -21.35 -2.33 0.02
CA TRP A 213 -21.26 -3.61 0.71
C TRP A 213 -22.31 -3.74 1.82
N ALA A 214 -22.45 -2.72 2.67
CA ALA A 214 -23.41 -2.74 3.77
C ALA A 214 -24.87 -2.89 3.32
N LEU A 215 -25.23 -2.41 2.12
CA LEU A 215 -26.55 -2.63 1.52
C LEU A 215 -26.90 -4.11 1.30
N GLY A 216 -25.88 -4.96 1.15
CA GLY A 216 -26.02 -6.39 0.94
C GLY A 216 -26.38 -7.17 2.20
N GLU A 217 -26.31 -6.55 3.38
CA GLU A 217 -26.46 -7.23 4.66
C GLU A 217 -27.57 -6.57 5.51
N ARG A 218 -28.53 -7.39 5.96
CA ARG A 218 -29.71 -6.90 6.70
C ARG A 218 -29.34 -6.18 7.99
N ARG A 219 -28.22 -6.55 8.63
CA ARG A 219 -27.75 -5.93 9.88
C ARG A 219 -27.55 -4.41 9.76
N PHE A 220 -27.28 -3.89 8.56
CA PHE A 220 -27.09 -2.46 8.31
C PHE A 220 -28.34 -1.75 7.78
N ASN A 221 -29.50 -2.41 7.70
CA ASN A 221 -30.72 -1.80 7.17
C ASN A 221 -31.09 -0.49 7.89
N GLN A 222 -30.86 -0.42 9.19
CA GLN A 222 -31.14 0.79 9.97
C GLN A 222 -30.24 1.98 9.61
N SER A 223 -29.12 1.75 8.92
CA SER A 223 -28.22 2.79 8.41
C SER A 223 -28.71 3.46 7.13
N PHE A 224 -29.81 2.96 6.56
CA PHE A 224 -30.37 3.47 5.31
C PHE A 224 -31.81 3.94 5.49
N THR A 225 -32.18 5.02 4.81
CA THR A 225 -33.58 5.46 4.70
C THR A 225 -33.91 5.78 3.25
N PRO A 226 -35.13 5.48 2.75
CA PRO A 226 -35.53 5.89 1.40
C PRO A 226 -35.39 7.41 1.24
N LEU A 227 -34.88 7.83 0.09
CA LEU A 227 -34.74 9.24 -0.26
C LEU A 227 -35.58 9.52 -1.51
N LEU A 228 -36.41 10.56 -1.45
CA LEU A 228 -37.20 10.99 -2.59
C LEU A 228 -36.31 11.59 -3.69
N SER A 229 -36.77 11.47 -4.94
CA SER A 229 -36.01 11.89 -6.12
C SER A 229 -35.74 13.40 -6.18
N ASP A 230 -36.61 14.19 -5.55
CA ASP A 230 -36.62 15.66 -5.46
C ASP A 230 -35.92 16.20 -4.21
N ALA A 231 -35.27 15.34 -3.41
CA ALA A 231 -34.55 15.76 -2.23
C ALA A 231 -33.46 16.79 -2.60
N ALA A 232 -33.60 18.00 -2.04
CA ALA A 232 -32.65 19.08 -2.23
C ALA A 232 -31.25 18.69 -1.73
N GLU A 233 -30.22 19.10 -2.46
CA GLU A 233 -28.81 18.93 -2.10
C GLU A 233 -28.36 17.47 -1.85
N ALA A 234 -29.04 16.51 -2.49
CA ALA A 234 -28.64 15.10 -2.47
C ALA A 234 -27.42 14.84 -3.36
N LEU A 235 -26.42 14.13 -2.83
CA LEU A 235 -25.19 13.78 -3.55
C LEU A 235 -24.86 12.28 -3.42
N PRO A 236 -24.32 11.66 -4.47
CA PRO A 236 -23.72 10.33 -4.36
C PRO A 236 -22.68 10.29 -3.24
N LEU A 237 -22.65 9.19 -2.49
CA LEU A 237 -21.78 9.07 -1.32
C LEU A 237 -20.28 9.28 -1.66
N ASP A 238 -19.83 8.78 -2.81
CA ASP A 238 -18.45 8.95 -3.28
C ASP A 238 -18.09 10.42 -3.51
N GLU A 239 -18.98 11.18 -4.18
CA GLU A 239 -18.81 12.63 -4.38
C GLU A 239 -18.85 13.38 -3.05
N TYR A 240 -19.75 12.97 -2.14
CA TYR A 240 -19.84 13.55 -0.80
C TYR A 240 -18.55 13.34 0.02
N LEU A 241 -17.95 12.14 -0.04
CA LEU A 241 -16.69 11.83 0.64
C LEU A 241 -15.49 12.57 0.03
N ALA A 242 -15.53 12.89 -1.27
CA ALA A 242 -14.50 13.68 -1.94
C ALA A 242 -14.50 15.17 -1.52
N LEU A 243 -15.62 15.69 -1.00
CA LEU A 243 -15.69 17.06 -0.51
C LEU A 243 -14.94 17.22 0.83
N ALA A 244 -14.32 18.38 1.03
CA ALA A 244 -13.83 18.81 2.33
C ALA A 244 -14.98 18.90 3.35
N ARG A 245 -14.73 18.57 4.62
CA ARG A 245 -15.75 18.51 5.68
C ARG A 245 -16.60 19.78 5.80
N GLU A 246 -15.98 20.94 5.60
CA GLU A 246 -16.65 22.25 5.65
C GLU A 246 -17.72 22.41 4.55
N ASN A 247 -17.49 21.83 3.38
CA ASN A 247 -18.37 21.92 2.22
C ASN A 247 -19.52 20.89 2.24
N ARG A 248 -19.58 20.05 3.28
CA ARG A 248 -20.59 18.98 3.42
C ARG A 248 -21.87 19.44 4.13
N ALA A 249 -21.84 20.60 4.78
CA ALA A 249 -23.02 21.14 5.47
C ALA A 249 -24.20 21.32 4.49
N GLY A 250 -25.40 20.90 4.90
CA GLY A 250 -26.63 20.95 4.08
C GLY A 250 -26.82 19.80 3.09
N ARG A 251 -25.74 19.09 2.72
CA ARG A 251 -25.77 18.02 1.72
C ARG A 251 -26.19 16.69 2.30
N THR A 252 -26.98 15.93 1.54
CA THR A 252 -27.46 14.61 1.95
C THR A 252 -26.80 13.49 1.12
N PRO A 253 -25.94 12.64 1.72
CA PRO A 253 -25.32 11.54 0.99
C PRO A 253 -26.31 10.40 0.73
N PHE A 254 -26.29 9.86 -0.50
CA PHE A 254 -27.11 8.72 -0.89
C PHE A 254 -26.33 7.67 -1.68
N VAL A 255 -26.86 6.45 -1.68
CA VAL A 255 -26.42 5.35 -2.55
C VAL A 255 -27.56 4.88 -3.45
N PRO A 256 -27.29 4.67 -4.76
CA PRO A 256 -28.29 4.11 -5.66
C PRO A 256 -28.42 2.59 -5.44
N VAL A 257 -29.64 2.10 -5.36
CA VAL A 257 -29.96 0.67 -5.23
C VAL A 257 -30.83 0.24 -6.40
N LYS A 258 -30.39 -0.78 -7.15
CA LYS A 258 -31.24 -1.41 -8.17
C LYS A 258 -32.40 -2.13 -7.48
N SER A 259 -33.63 -1.73 -7.77
CA SER A 259 -34.84 -2.38 -7.27
C SER A 259 -35.54 -3.09 -8.43
N GLY A 260 -35.31 -4.41 -8.57
CA GLY A 260 -35.90 -5.20 -9.64
C GLY A 260 -35.47 -4.76 -11.05
N ASP A 261 -36.38 -4.91 -12.02
CA ASP A 261 -36.02 -4.92 -13.44
C ASP A 261 -35.90 -3.52 -14.09
N ARG A 262 -36.28 -2.41 -13.44
CA ARG A 262 -36.21 -1.06 -14.09
C ARG A 262 -35.87 0.15 -13.22
N ASP A 263 -36.21 0.20 -11.93
CA ASP A 263 -36.05 1.45 -11.16
C ASP A 263 -34.89 1.45 -10.17
N THR A 264 -34.06 2.49 -10.24
CA THR A 264 -32.99 2.76 -9.26
C THR A 264 -33.57 3.62 -8.13
N VAL A 265 -33.68 3.04 -6.94
CA VAL A 265 -34.13 3.75 -5.74
C VAL A 265 -32.94 4.38 -5.04
N ARG A 266 -33.08 5.64 -4.60
CA ARG A 266 -32.05 6.32 -3.80
C ARG A 266 -32.28 6.00 -2.32
N LYS A 267 -31.23 5.55 -1.63
CA LYS A 267 -31.24 5.41 -0.17
C LYS A 267 -30.26 6.39 0.45
N ARG A 268 -30.75 7.27 1.32
CA ARG A 268 -29.93 8.14 2.16
C ARG A 268 -29.13 7.28 3.14
N VAL A 269 -27.85 7.60 3.27
CA VAL A 269 -26.93 6.98 4.22
C VAL A 269 -26.92 7.80 5.51
N LYS A 270 -27.12 7.17 6.66
CA LYS A 270 -27.07 7.85 7.96
C LYS A 270 -25.64 8.16 8.38
N GLU A 271 -25.47 9.23 9.15
CA GLU A 271 -24.18 9.78 9.57
C GLU A 271 -23.19 8.75 10.14
N PRO A 272 -23.56 7.82 11.06
CA PRO A 272 -22.61 6.84 11.58
C PRO A 272 -21.97 5.96 10.50
N LEU A 273 -22.72 5.56 9.47
CA LEU A 273 -22.18 4.77 8.37
C LEU A 273 -21.34 5.64 7.41
N VAL A 274 -21.68 6.92 7.26
CA VAL A 274 -20.87 7.87 6.47
C VAL A 274 -19.48 8.02 7.09
N GLN A 275 -19.41 8.17 8.42
CA GLN A 275 -18.14 8.26 9.16
C GLN A 275 -17.28 7.02 8.95
N VAL A 276 -17.86 5.82 9.04
CA VAL A 276 -17.14 4.58 8.77
C VAL A 276 -16.64 4.53 7.33
N CYS A 277 -17.44 4.94 6.35
CA CYS A 277 -16.99 4.98 4.95
C CYS A 277 -15.79 5.91 4.76
N GLU A 278 -15.78 7.07 5.44
CA GLU A 278 -14.64 7.99 5.45
C GLU A 278 -13.40 7.35 6.09
N GLU A 279 -13.56 6.70 7.24
CA GLU A 279 -12.47 6.00 7.92
C GLU A 279 -11.90 4.86 7.08
N ARG A 280 -12.74 4.07 6.41
CA ARG A 280 -12.30 2.98 5.52
C ARG A 280 -11.53 3.53 4.32
N LEU A 281 -11.99 4.62 3.72
CA LEU A 281 -11.27 5.29 2.64
C LEU A 281 -9.90 5.79 3.11
N GLN A 282 -9.82 6.42 4.28
CA GLN A 282 -8.57 6.91 4.82
C GLN A 282 -7.60 5.77 5.16
N ALA A 283 -8.11 4.68 5.75
CA ALA A 283 -7.33 3.47 6.00
C ALA A 283 -6.77 2.89 4.69
N TRP A 284 -7.60 2.80 3.64
CA TRP A 284 -7.16 2.34 2.32
C TRP A 284 -6.03 3.21 1.75
N ARG A 285 -6.17 4.53 1.76
CA ARG A 285 -5.12 5.46 1.31
C ARG A 285 -3.83 5.31 2.12
N THR A 286 -3.95 5.09 3.43
CA THR A 286 -2.79 4.85 4.30
C THR A 286 -2.07 3.55 3.90
N LEU A 287 -2.81 2.49 3.59
CA LEU A 287 -2.22 1.23 3.09
C LEU A 287 -1.53 1.44 1.73
N GLN A 288 -2.12 2.24 0.83
CA GLN A 288 -1.50 2.58 -0.46
C GLN A 288 -0.19 3.36 -0.28
N GLU A 289 -0.15 4.28 0.68
CA GLU A 289 1.07 5.03 1.04
C GLU A 289 2.14 4.11 1.61
N VAL A 290 1.77 3.20 2.53
CA VAL A 290 2.69 2.21 3.11
C VAL A 290 3.26 1.28 2.03
N ALA A 291 2.42 0.85 1.08
CA ALA A 291 2.83 0.04 -0.06
C ALA A 291 3.65 0.81 -1.11
N GLY A 292 3.75 2.13 -0.99
CA GLY A 292 4.43 2.98 -1.97
C GLY A 292 3.68 3.16 -3.30
N LEU A 293 2.40 2.78 -3.39
CA LEU A 293 1.59 2.92 -4.61
C LEU A 293 1.18 4.36 -4.87
N VAL A 294 0.88 5.09 -3.79
CA VAL A 294 0.49 6.50 -3.83
C VAL A 294 1.39 7.21 -2.84
N THR A 295 2.35 8.00 -3.33
CA THR A 295 3.16 8.82 -2.43
C THR A 295 3.16 10.28 -2.87
N PRO A 296 2.96 11.23 -1.94
CA PRO A 296 3.13 12.65 -2.23
C PRO A 296 4.60 13.01 -2.53
N PHE A 297 5.54 12.10 -2.23
CA PHE A 297 6.97 12.29 -2.48
C PHE A 297 7.33 12.02 -3.94
N THR A 298 6.68 11.06 -4.62
CA THR A 298 6.97 10.75 -6.03
C THR A 298 6.78 11.98 -6.91
N GLN A 299 5.69 12.73 -6.71
CA GLN A 299 5.45 13.98 -7.46
C GLN A 299 6.54 15.04 -7.20
N ARG A 300 7.01 15.17 -5.96
CA ARG A 300 8.10 16.11 -5.63
C ARG A 300 9.43 15.68 -6.25
N ILE A 301 9.74 14.38 -6.20
CA ILE A 301 10.95 13.81 -6.78
C ILE A 301 10.92 13.94 -8.31
N GLU A 302 9.80 13.65 -8.96
CA GLU A 302 9.62 13.85 -10.39
C GLU A 302 9.81 15.31 -10.79
N GLN A 303 9.22 16.25 -10.04
CA GLN A 303 9.43 17.69 -10.28
C GLN A 303 10.90 18.09 -10.09
N GLN A 304 11.57 17.61 -9.05
CA GLN A 304 12.99 17.87 -8.83
C GLN A 304 13.87 17.25 -9.92
N ALA A 305 13.56 16.04 -10.37
CA ALA A 305 14.27 15.39 -11.47
C ALA A 305 14.08 16.16 -12.79
N GLN A 306 12.85 16.61 -13.08
CA GLN A 306 12.57 17.45 -14.25
C GLN A 306 13.33 18.78 -14.18
N GLN A 307 13.38 19.42 -13.01
CA GLN A 307 14.16 20.65 -12.81
C GLN A 307 15.66 20.41 -12.98
N ALA A 308 16.19 19.31 -12.45
CA ALA A 308 17.61 18.96 -12.60
C ALA A 308 17.98 18.69 -14.08
N VAL A 309 17.12 17.97 -14.81
CA VAL A 309 17.29 17.72 -16.25
C VAL A 309 17.21 19.03 -17.04
N ALA A 310 16.25 19.90 -16.73
CA ALA A 310 16.12 21.20 -17.38
C ALA A 310 17.35 22.10 -17.11
N ALA A 311 17.85 22.12 -15.87
CA ALA A 311 19.05 22.87 -15.51
C ALA A 311 20.30 22.33 -16.22
N ALA A 312 20.46 21.00 -16.31
CA ALA A 312 21.57 20.38 -17.04
C ALA A 312 21.53 20.72 -18.54
N HIS A 313 20.34 20.65 -19.17
CA HIS A 313 20.17 21.03 -20.56
C HIS A 313 20.49 22.51 -20.82
N GLN A 314 20.07 23.39 -19.90
CA GLN A 314 20.36 24.81 -20.02
C GLN A 314 21.86 25.10 -19.89
N ALA A 315 22.56 24.42 -18.97
CA ALA A 315 24.01 24.51 -18.85
C ALA A 315 24.74 24.02 -20.12
N GLU A 316 24.27 22.94 -20.76
CA GLU A 316 24.81 22.47 -22.04
C GLU A 316 24.62 23.49 -23.17
N LEU A 317 23.45 24.13 -23.24
CA LEU A 317 23.17 25.18 -24.23
C LEU A 317 24.07 26.40 -24.02
N GLU A 318 24.27 26.83 -22.77
CA GLU A 318 25.18 27.94 -22.42
C GLU A 318 26.64 27.60 -22.75
N GLN A 319 27.08 26.37 -22.46
CA GLN A 319 28.40 25.90 -22.84
C GLN A 319 28.57 25.85 -24.36
N MET A 320 27.55 25.39 -25.08
CA MET A 320 27.57 25.35 -26.54
C MET A 320 27.59 26.76 -27.13
N GLN A 321 26.78 27.69 -26.63
CA GLN A 321 26.77 29.09 -27.05
C GLN A 321 28.13 29.76 -26.81
N SER A 322 28.70 29.62 -25.61
CA SER A 322 30.01 30.20 -25.30
C SER A 322 31.12 29.61 -26.17
N SER A 323 31.06 28.32 -26.50
CA SER A 323 32.00 27.68 -27.44
C SER A 323 31.87 28.24 -28.86
N TYR A 324 30.65 28.46 -29.35
CA TYR A 324 30.43 29.07 -30.66
C TYR A 324 30.86 30.54 -30.69
N GLU A 325 30.58 31.31 -29.65
CA GLU A 325 31.03 32.70 -29.54
C GLU A 325 32.55 32.82 -29.47
N ALA A 326 33.22 31.89 -28.77
CA ALA A 326 34.67 31.79 -28.78
C ALA A 326 35.18 31.50 -30.20
N ARG A 327 34.59 30.52 -30.90
CA ARG A 327 34.99 30.17 -32.27
C ARG A 327 34.74 31.31 -33.27
N ILE A 328 33.64 32.05 -33.14
CA ILE A 328 33.36 33.22 -33.97
C ILE A 328 34.40 34.32 -33.71
N ARG A 329 34.81 34.55 -32.45
CA ARG A 329 35.86 35.53 -32.13
C ARG A 329 37.21 35.13 -32.72
N GLU A 330 37.57 33.86 -32.61
CA GLU A 330 38.79 33.30 -33.19
C GLU A 330 38.79 33.47 -34.72
N LEU A 331 37.72 33.05 -35.40
CA LEU A 331 37.57 33.22 -36.85
C LEU A 331 37.64 34.70 -37.30
N LYS A 332 37.06 35.62 -36.52
CA LYS A 332 37.18 37.05 -36.80
C LYS A 332 38.62 37.56 -36.64
N GLN A 333 39.35 37.07 -35.64
CA GLN A 333 40.76 37.42 -35.46
C GLN A 333 41.62 36.88 -36.61
N GLU A 334 41.43 35.61 -36.99
CA GLU A 334 42.10 35.01 -38.14
C GLU A 334 41.83 35.80 -39.42
N LEU A 335 40.57 36.17 -39.69
CA LEU A 335 40.22 36.97 -40.87
C LEU A 335 40.87 38.37 -40.85
N LEU A 336 40.91 39.02 -39.68
CA LEU A 336 41.58 40.31 -39.53
C LEU A 336 43.08 40.18 -39.77
N GLU A 337 43.73 39.13 -39.27
CA GLU A 337 45.14 38.84 -39.53
C GLU A 337 45.42 38.57 -41.01
N GLN A 338 44.58 37.75 -41.66
CA GLN A 338 44.67 37.50 -43.10
C GLN A 338 44.51 38.79 -43.90
N SER A 339 43.50 39.61 -43.62
CA SER A 339 43.31 40.89 -44.32
C SER A 339 44.47 41.87 -44.07
N ARG A 340 45.04 41.90 -42.86
CA ARG A 340 46.24 42.70 -42.56
C ARG A 340 47.44 42.20 -43.37
N ALA A 341 47.62 40.88 -43.48
CA ALA A 341 48.68 40.28 -44.27
C ALA A 341 48.50 40.60 -45.78
N GLU A 342 47.28 40.50 -46.30
CA GLU A 342 46.96 40.87 -47.68
C GLU A 342 47.18 42.36 -47.95
N ILE A 343 46.71 43.25 -47.08
CA ILE A 343 46.92 44.70 -47.21
C ILE A 343 48.41 45.02 -47.14
N LYS A 344 49.17 44.39 -46.23
CA LYS A 344 50.62 44.54 -46.15
C LYS A 344 51.30 44.08 -47.43
N ALA A 345 50.92 42.92 -47.98
CA ALA A 345 51.45 42.42 -49.24
C ALA A 345 51.14 43.36 -50.42
N ARG A 346 49.93 43.91 -50.47
CA ARG A 346 49.50 44.85 -51.52
C ARG A 346 50.17 46.23 -51.41
N LEU A 347 50.41 46.71 -50.19
CA LEU A 347 51.20 47.92 -49.93
C LEU A 347 52.68 47.72 -50.27
N MET A 348 53.26 46.54 -49.97
CA MET A 348 54.62 46.20 -50.39
C MET A 348 54.75 46.13 -51.92
N ALA A 349 53.74 45.60 -52.61
CA ALA A 349 53.69 45.61 -54.08
C ALA A 349 53.57 47.04 -54.66
N MET A 350 52.79 47.93 -54.03
CA MET A 350 52.67 49.34 -54.47
C MET A 350 53.87 50.21 -54.10
N ALA A 351 54.58 49.90 -53.02
CA ALA A 351 55.81 50.58 -52.61
C ALA A 351 57.04 50.19 -53.45
N GLY A 352 56.86 49.43 -54.54
CA GLY A 352 57.93 49.06 -55.46
C GLY A 352 58.80 47.89 -55.00
N TYR A 353 58.45 47.21 -53.91
CA TYR A 353 59.07 45.94 -53.49
C TYR A 353 58.29 44.75 -54.06
N GLY A 354 57.96 44.83 -55.36
CA GLY A 354 57.55 43.65 -56.11
C GLY A 354 58.73 42.69 -56.15
N LEU A 355 58.52 41.48 -55.62
CA LEU A 355 59.48 40.38 -55.63
C LEU A 355 60.14 40.29 -57.00
N SER A 356 61.42 40.66 -57.02
CA SER A 356 62.33 40.38 -58.10
C SER A 356 62.44 38.87 -58.24
N ASP A 357 62.36 38.44 -59.49
CA ASP A 357 62.75 37.13 -60.02
C ASP A 357 63.65 36.30 -59.10
N GLU A 358 63.09 35.30 -58.39
CA GLU A 358 63.86 34.08 -58.03
C GLU A 358 63.05 32.87 -57.51
N GLU A 359 61.77 32.98 -57.15
CA GLU A 359 61.05 31.83 -56.52
C GLU A 359 59.95 31.16 -57.37
N SER A 360 59.98 31.31 -58.69
CA SER A 360 59.13 30.49 -59.61
C SER A 360 59.64 29.05 -59.82
N GLN A 361 60.64 28.59 -59.06
CA GLN A 361 61.24 27.25 -59.22
C GLN A 361 60.96 26.24 -58.09
N ARG A 362 60.11 26.55 -57.09
CA ARG A 362 59.80 25.59 -56.01
C ARG A 362 58.32 25.22 -55.83
N ALA A 363 57.48 25.45 -56.84
CA ALA A 363 56.11 24.91 -56.90
C ALA A 363 56.01 23.68 -57.83
N ARG A 364 57.01 22.80 -57.78
CA ARG A 364 56.97 21.43 -58.30
C ARG A 364 57.55 20.48 -57.24
N HIS A 365 56.79 20.27 -56.17
CA HIS A 365 56.64 18.98 -55.50
C HIS A 365 55.47 19.01 -54.52
#